data_AF-A0A7J3A3R9-F1
#
_entry.id   AF-A0A7J3A3R9-F1
#
_cell.length_a   1.000
_cell.length_b   1.000
_cell.length_c   1.000
_cell.angle_alpha   90.00
_cell.angle_beta   90.00
_cell.angle_gamma   90.00
#
_symmetry.space_group_name_H-M   'P 1'
#
loop_
_entity.id
_entity.type
_entity.pdbx_description
1 polymer ?
#
loop_
_entity_poly.entity_id
_entity_poly.type
_entity_poly.pdbx_seq_one_letter_code
_entity_poly.pdbx_strand_id
1 'polypeptide(L)'
;MRSEPSIKTGSIILAIGILAVIIGVFLYNLHIEPVEYLTLLIQISTTLYSDVGPGIIGWAIGWIISAINPLKKYYLLPISAGIILPMLTISFGTPLINMGYTGTIFWHILIFSIPPALISSGILSGIIISRHLRRDKLPRIHTSFEEYLLYAVALAFFLPFIREPLALLRLIASIIGCWIIWHFLSLKIAYYSLAKKIRNSGGKLELISAGGIKEEELSFSNIFSRSYYPLAFGLGVSLTLLSIIELTPLSESIFTSEPLLKTAQIALISLLAVTVGSSYVGPVLWLFQDSNIRIKDNVKMTVEEPRIHSLADEMVEIYTFLQAPIGFVIVAAGGDYAYAFTLLTMLIVTILTVALATTILYIKFSSQRNLYKLIERLLNEGYLKPTD
;
A
#
# COMPACT_ATOMS: atom_id res chain seq x y z
N MET A 1 -19.61 -9.51 25.22
CA MET A 1 -19.29 -10.69 24.36
C MET A 1 -18.00 -10.40 23.61
N ARG A 2 -17.02 -11.30 23.63
CA ARG A 2 -15.72 -11.10 22.99
C ARG A 2 -15.84 -11.37 21.50
N SER A 3 -15.58 -10.37 20.67
CA SER A 3 -15.50 -10.49 19.21
C SER A 3 -14.08 -10.89 18.79
N GLU A 4 -13.55 -12.00 19.31
CA GLU A 4 -12.26 -12.53 18.88
C GLU A 4 -12.42 -13.32 17.57
N PRO A 5 -11.40 -13.33 16.68
CA PRO A 5 -11.38 -14.27 15.57
C PRO A 5 -11.52 -15.70 16.12
N SER A 6 -12.56 -16.40 15.69
CA SER A 6 -12.83 -17.75 16.16
C SER A 6 -13.28 -18.62 15.00
N ILE A 7 -12.86 -19.88 15.01
CA ILE A 7 -13.25 -20.87 14.00
C ILE A 7 -14.77 -21.01 13.98
N LYS A 8 -15.42 -21.05 15.16
CA LYS A 8 -16.88 -21.16 15.28
C LYS A 8 -17.62 -20.01 14.58
N THR A 9 -17.23 -18.77 14.85
CA THR A 9 -17.85 -17.59 14.21
C THR A 9 -17.62 -17.63 12.70
N GLY A 10 -16.38 -17.94 12.28
CA GLY A 10 -16.05 -18.07 10.87
C GLY A 10 -16.86 -19.15 10.14
N SER A 11 -17.05 -20.32 10.74
CA SER A 11 -17.84 -21.42 10.17
C SER A 11 -19.32 -21.06 10.01
N ILE A 12 -19.90 -20.32 10.96
CA ILE A 12 -21.30 -19.85 10.85
C ILE A 12 -21.43 -18.88 9.67
N ILE A 13 -20.51 -17.91 9.55
CA ILE A 13 -20.52 -16.93 8.47
C ILE A 13 -20.26 -17.61 7.11
N LEU A 14 -19.40 -18.63 7.08
CA LEU A 14 -19.17 -19.44 5.89
C LEU A 14 -20.46 -20.14 5.43
N ALA A 15 -21.20 -20.75 6.36
CA ALA A 15 -22.48 -21.39 6.06
C ALA A 15 -23.51 -20.39 5.51
N ILE A 16 -23.56 -19.18 6.06
CA ILE A 16 -24.41 -18.08 5.56
C ILE A 16 -24.02 -17.70 4.13
N GLY A 17 -22.72 -17.56 3.85
CA GLY A 17 -22.23 -17.24 2.51
C GLY A 17 -22.55 -18.33 1.47
N ILE A 18 -22.36 -19.60 1.84
CA ILE A 18 -22.75 -20.75 0.99
C ILE A 18 -24.26 -20.75 0.73
N LEU A 19 -25.07 -20.53 1.77
CA LEU A 19 -26.53 -20.44 1.64
C LEU A 19 -26.93 -19.29 0.70
N ALA A 20 -26.30 -18.12 0.80
CA ALA A 20 -26.55 -16.99 -0.09
C ALA A 20 -26.25 -17.34 -1.55
N VAL A 21 -25.13 -18.03 -1.83
CA VAL A 21 -24.80 -18.51 -3.20
C VAL A 21 -25.85 -19.51 -3.70
N ILE A 22 -26.24 -20.49 -2.88
CA ILE A 22 -27.25 -21.50 -3.24
C ILE A 22 -28.59 -20.83 -3.56
N ILE A 23 -29.03 -19.87 -2.73
CA ILE A 23 -30.25 -19.09 -2.97
C ILE A 23 -30.11 -18.30 -4.27
N GLY A 24 -28.98 -17.62 -4.51
CA GLY A 24 -28.74 -16.87 -5.74
C GLY A 24 -28.83 -17.75 -6.99
N VAL A 25 -28.19 -18.93 -6.98
CA VAL A 25 -28.25 -19.91 -8.09
C VAL A 25 -29.68 -20.45 -8.27
N PHE A 26 -30.37 -20.76 -7.18
CA PHE A 26 -31.76 -21.24 -7.24
C PHE A 26 -32.70 -20.19 -7.83
N LEU A 27 -32.59 -18.94 -7.38
CA LEU A 27 -33.35 -17.81 -7.92
C LEU A 27 -33.04 -17.60 -9.40
N TYR A 28 -31.77 -17.67 -9.80
CA TYR A 28 -31.38 -17.57 -11.21
C TYR A 28 -32.02 -18.68 -12.07
N ASN A 29 -32.10 -19.91 -11.57
CA ASN A 29 -32.67 -21.05 -12.30
C ASN A 29 -34.21 -21.10 -12.32
N LEU A 30 -34.90 -20.36 -11.46
CA LEU A 30 -36.38 -20.27 -11.44
C LEU A 30 -36.97 -19.46 -12.61
N HIS A 31 -36.14 -18.90 -13.49
CA HIS A 31 -36.50 -17.94 -14.55
C HIS A 31 -37.19 -18.55 -15.79
N ILE A 32 -38.16 -19.44 -15.61
CA ILE A 32 -38.80 -20.14 -16.73
C ILE A 32 -39.86 -19.29 -17.47
N GLU A 33 -40.34 -18.14 -16.97
CA GLU A 33 -41.34 -17.32 -17.71
C GLU A 33 -41.17 -15.78 -17.60
N PRO A 34 -41.57 -14.99 -18.62
CA PRO A 34 -41.23 -13.57 -18.74
C PRO A 34 -42.31 -12.66 -18.15
N VAL A 35 -42.02 -12.01 -17.02
CA VAL A 35 -42.85 -10.91 -16.47
C VAL A 35 -41.93 -9.84 -15.89
N GLU A 36 -42.23 -8.54 -16.04
CA GLU A 36 -41.41 -7.38 -15.63
C GLU A 36 -40.80 -7.40 -14.21
N TYR A 37 -41.30 -8.22 -13.28
CA TYR A 37 -40.66 -8.51 -11.99
C TYR A 37 -39.31 -9.26 -12.09
N LEU A 38 -38.94 -9.71 -13.30
CA LEU A 38 -37.73 -10.47 -13.59
C LEU A 38 -36.44 -9.68 -13.33
N THR A 39 -36.40 -8.39 -13.63
CA THR A 39 -35.15 -7.61 -13.60
C THR A 39 -34.57 -7.47 -12.19
N LEU A 40 -35.42 -7.19 -11.21
CA LEU A 40 -35.02 -7.13 -9.80
C LEU A 40 -34.59 -8.51 -9.27
N LEU A 41 -35.30 -9.58 -9.65
CA LEU A 41 -35.00 -10.93 -9.20
C LEU A 41 -33.70 -11.47 -9.83
N ILE A 42 -33.43 -11.13 -11.10
CA ILE A 42 -32.13 -11.34 -11.76
C ILE A 42 -31.04 -10.59 -11.00
N GLN A 43 -31.22 -9.29 -10.71
CA GLN A 43 -30.22 -8.49 -9.99
C GLN A 43 -29.93 -9.05 -8.60
N ILE A 44 -30.96 -9.41 -7.83
CA ILE A 44 -30.78 -10.04 -6.51
C ILE A 44 -30.05 -11.37 -6.66
N SER A 45 -30.44 -12.19 -7.64
CA SER A 45 -29.78 -13.48 -7.89
C SER A 45 -28.29 -13.30 -8.19
N THR A 46 -27.95 -12.40 -9.13
CA THR A 46 -26.57 -12.12 -9.53
C THR A 46 -25.78 -11.54 -8.38
N THR A 47 -26.29 -10.55 -7.67
CA THR A 47 -25.62 -10.01 -6.48
C THR A 47 -25.35 -11.10 -5.43
N LEU A 48 -26.29 -12.01 -5.18
CA LEU A 48 -26.10 -13.09 -4.20
C LEU A 48 -25.07 -14.13 -4.64
N TYR A 49 -25.11 -14.60 -5.89
CA TYR A 49 -24.21 -15.68 -6.34
C TYR A 49 -22.85 -15.18 -6.86
N SER A 50 -22.78 -13.96 -7.40
CA SER A 50 -21.57 -13.42 -8.03
C SER A 50 -20.83 -12.36 -7.20
N ASP A 51 -21.43 -11.87 -6.11
CA ASP A 51 -20.80 -10.82 -5.31
C ASP A 51 -20.87 -11.05 -3.80
N VAL A 52 -22.04 -10.83 -3.20
CA VAL A 52 -22.25 -10.88 -1.74
C VAL A 52 -21.96 -12.26 -1.17
N GLY A 53 -22.48 -13.34 -1.78
CA GLY A 53 -22.24 -14.70 -1.32
C GLY A 53 -20.74 -15.06 -1.34
N PRO A 54 -20.05 -14.95 -2.49
CA PRO A 54 -18.60 -15.16 -2.56
C PRO A 54 -17.79 -14.24 -1.65
N GLY A 55 -18.18 -12.99 -1.49
CA GLY A 55 -17.58 -12.05 -0.55
C GLY A 55 -17.69 -12.52 0.90
N ILE A 56 -18.89 -12.93 1.35
CA ILE A 56 -19.10 -13.50 2.69
C ILE A 56 -18.25 -14.76 2.90
N ILE A 57 -18.18 -15.63 1.89
CA ILE A 57 -17.33 -16.84 1.93
C ILE A 57 -15.85 -16.46 2.07
N GLY A 58 -15.35 -15.52 1.26
CA GLY A 58 -13.98 -15.02 1.33
C GLY A 58 -13.65 -14.42 2.71
N TRP A 59 -14.56 -13.59 3.23
CA TRP A 59 -14.43 -13.01 4.57
C TRP A 59 -14.36 -14.11 5.64
N ALA A 60 -15.26 -15.09 5.59
CA ALA A 60 -15.30 -16.18 6.55
C ALA A 60 -14.03 -17.03 6.54
N ILE A 61 -13.51 -17.37 5.35
CA ILE A 61 -12.24 -18.10 5.20
C ILE A 61 -11.10 -17.29 5.83
N GLY A 62 -11.02 -15.99 5.56
CA GLY A 62 -10.00 -15.13 6.17
C GLY A 62 -10.10 -15.10 7.69
N TRP A 63 -11.31 -15.07 8.23
CA TRP A 63 -11.56 -15.07 9.67
C TRP A 63 -11.12 -16.38 10.34
N ILE A 64 -11.45 -17.52 9.72
CA ILE A 64 -11.04 -18.85 10.17
C ILE A 64 -9.51 -18.96 10.18
N ILE A 65 -8.84 -18.61 9.08
CA ILE A 65 -7.37 -18.70 8.96
C ILE A 65 -6.70 -17.83 10.04
N SER A 66 -7.20 -16.61 10.23
CA SER A 66 -6.70 -15.68 11.25
C SER A 66 -6.79 -16.24 12.68
N ALA A 67 -7.81 -17.07 12.95
CA ALA A 67 -8.08 -17.65 14.26
C ALA A 67 -7.19 -18.86 14.60
N ILE A 68 -6.56 -19.52 13.61
CA ILE A 68 -5.77 -20.75 13.82
C ILE A 68 -4.56 -20.50 14.72
N ASN A 69 -3.79 -19.43 14.46
CA ASN A 69 -2.64 -19.09 15.29
C ASN A 69 -2.41 -17.57 15.35
N PRO A 70 -2.99 -16.89 16.35
CA PRO A 70 -2.87 -15.44 16.52
C PRO A 70 -1.43 -14.97 16.76
N LEU A 71 -0.61 -15.78 17.46
CA LEU A 71 0.79 -15.44 17.78
C LEU A 71 1.70 -15.49 16.55
N LYS A 72 1.43 -16.40 15.61
CA LYS A 72 2.16 -16.51 14.33
C LYS A 72 1.64 -15.54 13.25
N LYS A 73 0.74 -14.62 13.59
CA LYS A 73 0.20 -13.60 12.67
C LYS A 73 -0.43 -14.18 11.40
N TYR A 74 -1.16 -15.29 11.53
CA TYR A 74 -1.83 -15.93 10.37
C TYR A 74 -2.89 -15.04 9.71
N TYR A 75 -3.30 -13.94 10.35
CA TYR A 75 -4.11 -12.90 9.71
C TYR A 75 -3.43 -12.24 8.50
N LEU A 76 -2.10 -12.38 8.34
CA LEU A 76 -1.40 -11.93 7.14
C LEU A 76 -1.69 -12.81 5.92
N LEU A 77 -2.01 -14.10 6.10
CA LEU A 77 -2.37 -15.00 4.99
C LEU A 77 -3.56 -14.52 4.16
N PRO A 78 -4.72 -14.18 4.76
CA PRO A 78 -5.83 -13.67 3.97
C PRO A 78 -5.53 -12.32 3.34
N ILE A 79 -4.74 -11.45 3.99
CA ILE A 79 -4.29 -10.20 3.35
C ILE A 79 -3.45 -10.51 2.11
N SER A 80 -2.44 -11.37 2.24
CA SER A 80 -1.58 -11.77 1.12
C SER A 80 -2.39 -12.46 0.02
N ALA A 81 -3.27 -13.40 0.36
CA ALA A 81 -4.12 -14.09 -0.60
C ALA A 81 -5.05 -13.12 -1.34
N GLY A 82 -5.65 -12.15 -0.63
CA GLY A 82 -6.47 -11.11 -1.24
C GLY A 82 -5.70 -10.12 -2.12
N ILE A 83 -4.37 -10.04 -2.01
CA ILE A 83 -3.55 -9.27 -2.96
C ILE A 83 -3.11 -10.15 -4.13
N ILE A 84 -2.69 -11.39 -3.86
CA ILE A 84 -2.12 -12.30 -4.86
C ILE A 84 -3.20 -12.79 -5.84
N LEU A 85 -4.39 -13.13 -5.34
CA LEU A 85 -5.48 -13.68 -6.15
C LEU A 85 -5.92 -12.78 -7.31
N PRO A 86 -6.18 -11.47 -7.14
CA PRO A 86 -6.56 -10.61 -8.25
C PRO A 86 -5.40 -10.45 -9.24
N MET A 87 -4.15 -10.38 -8.78
CA MET A 87 -2.99 -10.29 -9.69
C MET A 87 -2.86 -11.54 -10.56
N LEU A 88 -2.99 -12.73 -9.97
CA LEU A 88 -3.03 -13.99 -10.72
C LEU A 88 -4.20 -14.03 -11.72
N THR A 89 -5.37 -13.59 -11.29
CA THR A 89 -6.60 -13.63 -12.11
C THR A 89 -6.51 -12.65 -13.28
N ILE A 90 -5.91 -11.47 -13.10
CA ILE A 90 -5.64 -10.53 -14.19
C ILE A 90 -4.62 -11.13 -15.16
N SER A 91 -3.53 -11.72 -14.65
CA SER A 91 -2.43 -12.25 -15.45
C SER A 91 -2.71 -13.57 -16.15
N PHE A 92 -3.64 -14.37 -15.67
CA PHE A 92 -3.87 -15.73 -16.18
C PHE A 92 -5.35 -16.06 -16.39
N GLY A 93 -6.26 -15.12 -16.12
CA GLY A 93 -7.71 -15.35 -16.19
C GLY A 93 -8.33 -15.18 -17.59
N THR A 94 -7.56 -14.88 -18.63
CA THR A 94 -8.09 -14.82 -20.01
C THR A 94 -8.79 -16.11 -20.47
N PRO A 95 -8.34 -17.34 -20.11
CA PRO A 95 -9.09 -18.55 -20.42
C PRO A 95 -10.47 -18.59 -19.74
N LEU A 96 -10.61 -17.99 -18.55
CA LEU A 96 -11.89 -17.92 -17.85
C LEU A 96 -12.87 -17.04 -18.62
N ILE A 97 -12.43 -15.89 -19.12
CA ILE A 97 -13.28 -15.02 -19.93
C ILE A 97 -13.73 -15.74 -21.21
N ASN A 98 -12.84 -16.54 -21.81
CA ASN A 98 -13.15 -17.31 -23.02
C ASN A 98 -14.13 -18.47 -22.80
N MET A 99 -14.44 -18.84 -21.54
CA MET A 99 -15.46 -19.84 -21.21
C MET A 99 -16.90 -19.29 -21.26
N GLY A 100 -17.09 -18.03 -21.70
CA GLY A 100 -18.40 -17.39 -21.80
C GLY A 100 -18.88 -16.82 -20.47
N TYR A 101 -20.20 -16.63 -20.35
CA TYR A 101 -20.82 -15.88 -19.25
C TYR A 101 -20.42 -16.41 -17.85
N THR A 102 -20.47 -17.72 -17.63
CA THR A 102 -20.11 -18.35 -16.34
C THR A 102 -18.65 -18.13 -15.98
N GLY A 103 -17.75 -18.20 -16.96
CA GLY A 103 -16.33 -17.94 -16.77
C GLY A 103 -16.03 -16.46 -16.50
N THR A 104 -16.75 -15.54 -17.16
CA THR A 104 -16.67 -14.10 -16.86
C THR A 104 -17.11 -13.80 -15.42
N ILE A 105 -18.17 -14.44 -14.93
CA ILE A 105 -18.61 -14.27 -13.54
C ILE A 105 -17.58 -14.81 -12.56
N PHE A 106 -17.05 -16.00 -12.82
CA PHE A 106 -15.99 -16.56 -11.98
C PHE A 106 -14.76 -15.65 -11.94
N TRP A 107 -14.37 -15.08 -13.08
CA TRP A 107 -13.31 -14.06 -13.15
C TRP A 107 -13.63 -12.82 -12.31
N HIS A 108 -14.87 -12.30 -12.34
CA HIS A 108 -15.30 -11.17 -11.52
C HIS A 108 -15.24 -11.49 -10.02
N ILE A 109 -15.75 -12.65 -9.60
CA ILE A 109 -15.72 -13.11 -8.20
C ILE A 109 -14.28 -13.09 -7.64
N LEU A 110 -13.33 -13.58 -8.45
CA LEU A 110 -11.91 -13.70 -8.09
C LEU A 110 -11.15 -12.37 -8.04
N ILE A 111 -11.71 -11.28 -8.56
CA ILE A 111 -11.09 -9.94 -8.55
C ILE A 111 -11.80 -9.01 -7.58
N PHE A 112 -13.12 -8.96 -7.62
CA PHE A 112 -13.89 -7.90 -6.98
C PHE A 112 -14.58 -8.32 -5.69
N SER A 113 -14.88 -9.62 -5.50
CA SER A 113 -15.69 -10.06 -4.36
C SER A 113 -14.85 -10.76 -3.28
N ILE A 114 -14.15 -11.83 -3.65
CA ILE A 114 -13.33 -12.60 -2.70
C ILE A 114 -12.12 -11.80 -2.18
N PRO A 115 -11.33 -11.13 -3.03
CA PRO A 115 -10.10 -10.50 -2.54
C PRO A 115 -10.30 -9.34 -1.55
N PRO A 116 -11.20 -8.36 -1.80
CA PRO A 116 -11.48 -7.32 -0.82
C PRO A 116 -12.03 -7.87 0.51
N ALA A 117 -12.81 -8.95 0.45
CA ALA A 117 -13.33 -9.63 1.62
C ALA A 117 -12.22 -10.31 2.45
N LEU A 118 -11.25 -10.96 1.79
CA LEU A 118 -10.08 -11.54 2.45
C LEU A 118 -9.19 -10.46 3.09
N ILE A 119 -8.92 -9.36 2.37
CA ILE A 119 -8.12 -8.24 2.88
C ILE A 119 -8.80 -7.63 4.11
N SER A 120 -10.10 -7.30 4.00
CA SER A 120 -10.85 -6.69 5.10
C SER A 120 -10.94 -7.61 6.32
N SER A 121 -11.20 -8.91 6.12
CA SER A 121 -11.19 -9.89 7.20
C SER A 121 -9.81 -9.98 7.88
N GLY A 122 -8.72 -10.01 7.12
CA GLY A 122 -7.36 -10.10 7.65
C GLY A 122 -6.93 -8.85 8.40
N ILE A 123 -7.31 -7.65 7.90
CA ILE A 123 -7.04 -6.39 8.59
C ILE A 123 -7.82 -6.33 9.91
N LEU A 124 -9.12 -6.62 9.89
CA LEU A 124 -9.96 -6.58 11.09
C LEU A 124 -9.48 -7.58 12.14
N SER A 125 -9.19 -8.82 11.74
CA SER A 125 -8.65 -9.82 12.66
C SER A 125 -7.28 -9.40 13.20
N GLY A 126 -6.40 -8.85 12.35
CA GLY A 126 -5.10 -8.32 12.74
C GLY A 126 -5.18 -7.19 13.77
N ILE A 127 -6.14 -6.26 13.63
CA ILE A 127 -6.40 -5.20 14.60
C ILE A 127 -6.85 -5.79 15.95
N ILE A 128 -7.79 -6.72 15.93
CA ILE A 128 -8.33 -7.34 17.14
C ILE A 128 -7.24 -8.14 17.88
N ILE A 129 -6.50 -8.98 17.15
CA ILE A 129 -5.38 -9.76 17.69
C ILE A 129 -4.31 -8.83 18.25
N SER A 130 -3.92 -7.78 17.53
CA SER A 130 -2.91 -6.82 17.98
C SER A 130 -3.30 -6.11 19.27
N ARG A 131 -4.57 -5.72 19.41
CA ARG A 131 -5.10 -5.11 20.64
C ARG A 131 -5.04 -6.09 21.81
N HIS A 132 -5.39 -7.35 21.57
CA HIS A 132 -5.34 -8.40 22.58
C HIS A 132 -3.91 -8.70 23.06
N LEU A 133 -2.98 -8.91 22.13
CA LEU A 133 -1.56 -9.14 22.47
C LEU A 133 -0.97 -7.98 23.27
N ARG A 134 -1.32 -6.73 22.94
CA ARG A 134 -0.87 -5.54 23.66
C ARG A 134 -1.44 -5.48 25.08
N ARG A 135 -2.74 -5.79 25.23
CA ARG A 135 -3.43 -5.82 26.52
C ARG A 135 -2.81 -6.86 27.45
N ASP A 136 -2.51 -8.03 26.91
CA ASP A 136 -2.00 -9.16 27.68
C ASP A 136 -0.46 -9.15 27.80
N LYS A 137 0.19 -8.09 27.31
CA LYS A 137 1.65 -7.90 27.30
C LYS A 137 2.41 -9.08 26.70
N LEU A 138 1.80 -9.76 25.74
CA LEU A 138 2.41 -10.89 25.05
C LEU A 138 3.44 -10.37 24.05
N PRO A 139 4.62 -11.01 23.96
CA PRO A 139 5.64 -10.59 23.02
C PRO A 139 5.15 -10.79 21.58
N ARG A 140 5.46 -9.83 20.72
CA ARG A 140 5.27 -10.00 19.27
C ARG A 140 6.44 -10.82 18.75
N ILE A 141 6.16 -12.04 18.30
CA ILE A 141 7.16 -12.90 17.70
C ILE A 141 7.34 -12.47 16.25
N HIS A 142 8.56 -12.12 15.87
CA HIS A 142 8.93 -11.98 14.48
C HIS A 142 9.29 -13.36 13.91
N THR A 143 8.77 -13.67 12.72
CA THR A 143 8.95 -14.99 12.11
C THR A 143 9.34 -14.84 10.65
N SER A 144 10.21 -15.72 10.14
CA SER A 144 10.59 -15.77 8.72
C SER A 144 9.38 -15.95 7.79
N PHE A 145 8.26 -16.43 8.33
CA PHE A 145 6.98 -16.50 7.65
C PHE A 145 6.50 -15.12 7.12
N GLU A 146 6.71 -14.04 7.87
CA GLU A 146 6.35 -12.68 7.44
C GLU A 146 7.18 -12.23 6.24
N GLU A 147 8.46 -12.59 6.22
CA GLU A 147 9.38 -12.31 5.11
C GLU A 147 8.95 -13.05 3.85
N TYR A 148 8.65 -14.36 3.95
CA TYR A 148 8.19 -15.15 2.82
C TYR A 148 6.87 -14.62 2.24
N LEU A 149 5.92 -14.25 3.11
CA LEU A 149 4.66 -13.62 2.68
C LEU A 149 4.89 -12.28 1.98
N LEU A 150 5.81 -11.46 2.51
CA LEU A 150 6.16 -10.19 1.90
C LEU A 150 6.73 -10.39 0.50
N TYR A 151 7.69 -11.31 0.33
CA TYR A 151 8.26 -11.60 -0.99
C TYR A 151 7.22 -12.17 -1.96
N ALA A 152 6.33 -13.05 -1.51
CA ALA A 152 5.26 -13.59 -2.33
C ALA A 152 4.30 -12.48 -2.82
N VAL A 153 3.92 -11.56 -1.94
CA VAL A 153 3.08 -10.41 -2.32
C VAL A 153 3.83 -9.47 -3.25
N ALA A 154 5.09 -9.16 -2.97
CA ALA A 154 5.91 -8.32 -3.83
C ALA A 154 6.04 -8.91 -5.24
N LEU A 155 6.27 -10.22 -5.36
CA LEU A 155 6.32 -10.93 -6.65
C LEU A 155 4.97 -10.90 -7.37
N ALA A 156 3.86 -11.04 -6.65
CA ALA A 156 2.53 -11.02 -7.24
C ALA A 156 2.22 -9.70 -7.96
N PHE A 157 2.72 -8.58 -7.44
CA PHE A 157 2.60 -7.27 -8.09
C PHE A 157 3.30 -7.16 -9.45
N PHE A 158 4.28 -8.04 -9.75
CA PHE A 158 4.89 -8.10 -11.08
C PHE A 158 4.08 -8.93 -12.08
N LEU A 159 3.20 -9.82 -11.61
CA LEU A 159 2.47 -10.76 -12.47
C LEU A 159 1.72 -10.07 -13.61
N PRO A 160 1.03 -8.92 -13.42
CA PRO A 160 0.30 -8.26 -14.51
C PRO A 160 1.20 -7.84 -15.68
N PHE A 161 2.49 -7.65 -15.42
CA PHE A 161 3.47 -7.17 -16.40
C PHE A 161 4.22 -8.30 -17.12
N ILE A 162 4.12 -9.55 -16.67
CA ILE A 162 4.88 -10.68 -17.24
C ILE A 162 4.55 -10.93 -18.72
N ARG A 163 3.31 -10.61 -19.14
CA ARG A 163 2.89 -10.76 -20.53
C ARG A 163 3.54 -9.74 -21.47
N GLU A 164 4.07 -8.63 -20.93
CA GLU A 164 4.62 -7.52 -21.68
C GLU A 164 6.09 -7.28 -21.27
N PRO A 165 7.06 -7.97 -21.90
CA PRO A 165 8.47 -7.94 -21.47
C PRO A 165 9.06 -6.53 -21.38
N LEU A 166 8.68 -5.64 -22.30
CA LEU A 166 9.12 -4.25 -22.29
C LEU A 166 8.54 -3.47 -21.09
N ALA A 167 7.28 -3.72 -20.72
CA ALA A 167 6.65 -3.11 -19.56
C ALA A 167 7.31 -3.60 -18.27
N LEU A 168 7.56 -4.91 -18.17
CA LEU A 168 8.28 -5.51 -17.04
C LEU A 168 9.70 -4.94 -16.90
N LEU A 169 10.44 -4.83 -18.01
CA LEU A 169 11.79 -4.27 -18.00
C LEU A 169 11.80 -2.80 -17.57
N ARG A 170 10.84 -1.99 -18.05
CA ARG A 170 10.68 -0.58 -17.63
C ARG A 170 10.38 -0.50 -16.14
N LEU A 171 9.48 -1.34 -15.62
CA LEU A 171 9.15 -1.39 -14.21
C LEU A 171 10.37 -1.74 -13.35
N ILE A 172 11.12 -2.78 -13.73
CA ILE A 172 12.36 -3.18 -13.05
C ILE A 172 13.40 -2.05 -13.10
N ALA A 173 13.59 -1.41 -14.27
CA ALA A 173 14.50 -0.29 -14.41
C ALA A 173 14.11 0.89 -13.52
N SER A 174 12.82 1.21 -13.41
CA SER A 174 12.32 2.24 -12.48
C SER A 174 12.60 1.88 -11.03
N ILE A 175 12.41 0.61 -10.63
CA ILE A 175 12.71 0.13 -9.27
C ILE A 175 14.20 0.25 -8.97
N ILE A 176 15.07 -0.23 -9.87
CA ILE A 176 16.52 -0.17 -9.66
C ILE A 176 16.99 1.29 -9.64
N GLY A 177 16.53 2.12 -10.57
CA GLY A 177 16.87 3.54 -10.64
C GLY A 177 16.45 4.29 -9.37
N CYS A 178 15.23 4.05 -8.88
CA CYS A 178 14.73 4.62 -7.64
C CYS A 178 15.56 4.17 -6.43
N TRP A 179 15.85 2.87 -6.31
CA TRP A 179 16.70 2.35 -5.25
C TRP A 179 18.11 2.96 -5.27
N ILE A 180 18.75 3.07 -6.43
CA ILE A 180 20.07 3.71 -6.60
C ILE A 180 20.02 5.16 -6.13
N ILE A 181 19.03 5.92 -6.58
CA ILE A 181 18.86 7.33 -6.21
C ILE A 181 18.68 7.45 -4.69
N TRP A 182 17.83 6.64 -4.08
CA TRP A 182 17.63 6.62 -2.64
C TRP A 182 18.89 6.22 -1.88
N HIS A 183 19.64 5.23 -2.36
CA HIS A 183 20.89 4.77 -1.74
C HIS A 183 21.89 5.92 -1.59
N PHE A 184 22.08 6.72 -2.64
CA PHE A 184 23.08 7.79 -2.66
C PHE A 184 22.59 9.15 -2.13
N LEU A 185 21.32 9.51 -2.33
CA LEU A 185 20.80 10.82 -1.93
C LEU A 185 20.34 10.87 -0.48
N SER A 186 19.73 9.79 0.05
CA SER A 186 19.12 9.82 1.39
C SER A 186 20.09 10.25 2.48
N LEU A 187 21.30 9.69 2.50
CA LEU A 187 22.36 10.07 3.44
C LEU A 187 22.73 11.56 3.33
N LYS A 188 22.94 12.05 2.11
CA LYS A 188 23.34 13.45 1.88
C LYS A 188 22.26 14.43 2.34
N ILE A 189 21.00 14.12 2.03
CA ILE A 189 19.84 14.93 2.41
C ILE A 189 19.62 14.90 3.92
N ALA A 190 19.65 13.72 4.54
CA ALA A 190 19.49 13.56 5.99
C ALA A 190 20.57 14.32 6.77
N TYR A 191 21.83 14.18 6.37
CA TYR A 191 22.93 14.92 6.98
C TYR A 191 22.77 16.44 6.77
N TYR A 192 22.49 16.89 5.54
CA TYR A 192 22.38 18.32 5.24
C TYR A 192 21.24 18.98 6.02
N SER A 193 20.08 18.33 6.13
CA SER A 193 18.93 18.85 6.86
C SER A 193 19.20 18.98 8.36
N LEU A 194 19.85 17.98 8.98
CA LEU A 194 20.26 18.05 10.39
C LEU A 194 21.35 19.09 10.63
N ALA A 195 22.44 19.06 9.85
CA ALA A 195 23.58 19.94 10.00
C ALA A 195 23.21 21.42 9.75
N LYS A 196 22.41 21.69 8.71
CA LYS A 196 21.93 23.06 8.42
C LYS A 196 21.08 23.60 9.57
N LYS A 197 20.23 22.77 10.17
CA LYS A 197 19.37 23.18 11.28
C LYS A 197 20.19 23.55 12.52
N ILE A 198 21.24 22.80 12.85
CA ILE A 198 22.19 23.21 13.91
C ILE A 198 22.92 24.49 13.51
N ARG A 199 23.58 24.54 12.34
CA ARG A 199 24.42 25.67 11.92
C ARG A 199 23.64 26.99 11.93
N ASN A 200 22.41 26.97 11.43
CA ASN A 200 21.57 28.16 11.36
C ASN A 200 20.95 28.56 12.72
N SER A 201 20.99 27.67 13.72
CA SER A 201 20.43 27.97 15.04
C SER A 201 21.31 28.86 15.91
N GLY A 202 22.57 29.08 15.53
CA GLY A 202 23.52 29.86 16.32
C GLY A 202 23.78 29.27 17.72
N GLY A 203 23.70 27.94 17.87
CA GLY A 203 23.90 27.24 19.15
C GLY A 203 22.64 27.04 20.00
N LYS A 204 21.46 27.47 19.52
CA LYS A 204 20.18 27.25 20.22
C LYS A 204 19.72 25.79 20.15
N LEU A 205 20.10 25.06 19.11
CA LEU A 205 19.71 23.68 18.88
C LEU A 205 20.91 22.74 18.98
N GLU A 206 20.71 21.60 19.64
CA GLU A 206 21.70 20.52 19.72
C GLU A 206 21.08 19.20 19.26
N LEU A 207 21.89 18.32 18.67
CA LEU A 207 21.48 16.94 18.39
C LEU A 207 21.97 16.06 19.54
N ILE A 208 21.03 15.34 20.13
CA ILE A 208 21.28 14.35 21.18
C ILE A 208 20.87 12.98 20.67
N SER A 209 21.63 11.95 21.03
CA SER A 209 21.17 10.57 20.87
C SER A 209 20.17 10.27 22.00
N ALA A 210 19.01 9.72 21.67
CA ALA A 210 18.01 9.31 22.67
C ALA A 210 17.98 7.79 22.91
N GLY A 211 18.90 7.03 22.31
CA GLY A 211 19.00 5.59 22.49
C GLY A 211 19.91 4.91 21.46
N GLY A 212 20.01 3.58 21.55
CA GLY A 212 20.75 2.78 20.58
C GLY A 212 20.11 2.78 19.19
N ILE A 213 20.91 2.45 18.18
CA ILE A 213 20.46 2.28 16.79
C ILE A 213 19.38 1.19 16.76
N LYS A 214 18.22 1.48 16.17
CA LYS A 214 17.21 0.45 15.92
C LYS A 214 17.56 -0.22 14.60
N GLU A 215 17.90 -1.51 14.65
CA GLU A 215 18.02 -2.29 13.42
C GLU A 215 16.64 -2.40 12.77
N GLU A 216 16.58 -2.06 11.47
CA GLU A 216 15.33 -2.18 10.71
C GLU A 216 14.96 -3.65 10.51
N GLU A 217 13.75 -4.02 10.94
CA GLU A 217 13.20 -5.35 10.72
C GLU A 217 12.55 -5.47 9.34
N LEU A 218 12.91 -6.50 8.57
CA LEU A 218 12.29 -6.82 7.29
C LEU A 218 10.96 -7.57 7.51
N SER A 219 9.96 -6.89 8.06
CA SER A 219 8.64 -7.48 8.31
C SER A 219 7.58 -6.97 7.33
N PHE A 220 6.53 -7.78 7.11
CA PHE A 220 5.40 -7.43 6.25
C PHE A 220 4.80 -6.07 6.65
N SER A 221 4.51 -5.89 7.94
CA SER A 221 3.92 -4.65 8.44
C SER A 221 4.84 -3.45 8.30
N ASN A 222 6.14 -3.60 8.55
CA ASN A 222 7.09 -2.49 8.44
C ASN A 222 7.23 -2.04 6.98
N ILE A 223 7.38 -2.98 6.05
CA ILE A 223 7.58 -2.69 4.64
C ILE A 223 6.34 -2.04 4.03
N PHE A 224 5.14 -2.55 4.31
CA PHE A 224 3.89 -1.92 3.84
C PHE A 224 3.66 -0.54 4.47
N SER A 225 3.98 -0.37 5.75
CA SER A 225 3.87 0.95 6.41
C SER A 225 4.86 1.96 5.83
N ARG A 226 6.07 1.52 5.46
CA ARG A 226 7.09 2.40 4.88
C ARG A 226 6.83 2.69 3.41
N SER A 227 6.34 1.73 2.64
CA SER A 227 6.00 1.93 1.23
C SER A 227 4.81 2.88 1.02
N TYR A 228 3.99 3.12 2.05
CA TYR A 228 2.97 4.16 2.04
C TYR A 228 3.55 5.56 1.74
N TYR A 229 4.67 5.94 2.36
CA TYR A 229 5.27 7.28 2.19
C TYR A 229 5.61 7.60 0.72
N PRO A 230 6.42 6.79 0.00
CA PRO A 230 6.70 7.04 -1.40
C PRO A 230 5.44 6.95 -2.27
N LEU A 231 4.53 6.00 -2.00
CA LEU A 231 3.27 5.88 -2.74
C LEU A 231 2.42 7.16 -2.62
N ALA A 232 2.16 7.60 -1.40
CA ALA A 232 1.36 8.79 -1.11
C ALA A 232 2.01 10.04 -1.68
N PHE A 233 3.33 10.19 -1.51
CA PHE A 233 4.08 11.30 -2.08
C PHE A 233 3.99 11.33 -3.62
N GLY A 234 4.16 10.19 -4.28
CA GLY A 234 4.09 10.08 -5.74
C GLY A 234 2.73 10.54 -6.28
N LEU A 235 1.65 10.08 -5.65
CA LEU A 235 0.29 10.47 -5.98
C LEU A 235 0.01 11.95 -5.65
N GLY A 236 0.42 12.43 -4.47
CA GLY A 236 0.21 13.83 -4.06
C GLY A 236 0.91 14.83 -5.00
N VAL A 237 2.15 14.54 -5.41
CA VAL A 237 2.90 15.41 -6.33
C VAL A 237 2.28 15.43 -7.73
N SER A 238 1.91 14.27 -8.28
CA SER A 238 1.34 14.22 -9.63
C SER A 238 0.03 14.98 -9.72
N LEU A 239 -0.77 14.96 -8.65
CA LEU A 239 -2.03 15.69 -8.55
C LEU A 239 -1.81 17.19 -8.36
N THR A 240 -0.87 17.60 -7.51
CA THR A 240 -0.52 19.02 -7.37
C THR A 240 -0.05 19.61 -8.69
N LEU A 241 0.79 18.86 -9.43
CA LEU A 241 1.22 19.26 -10.76
C LEU A 241 0.06 19.32 -11.74
N LEU A 242 -0.85 18.35 -11.69
CA LEU A 242 -2.04 18.35 -12.55
C LEU A 242 -2.91 19.58 -12.29
N SER A 243 -3.21 19.90 -11.02
CA SER A 243 -4.00 21.08 -10.68
C SER A 243 -3.35 22.37 -11.15
N ILE A 244 -2.03 22.49 -11.04
CA ILE A 244 -1.30 23.66 -11.57
C ILE A 244 -1.38 23.72 -13.10
N ILE A 245 -1.20 22.58 -13.78
CA ILE A 245 -1.22 22.53 -15.25
C ILE A 245 -2.63 22.80 -15.79
N GLU A 246 -3.68 22.23 -15.18
CA GLU A 246 -5.08 22.45 -15.56
C GLU A 246 -5.52 23.92 -15.37
N LEU A 247 -4.91 24.66 -14.45
CA LEU A 247 -5.11 26.11 -14.28
C LEU A 247 -4.38 26.96 -15.34
N THR A 248 -3.55 26.34 -16.19
CA THR A 248 -2.81 27.05 -17.25
C THR A 248 -3.31 26.65 -18.64
N PRO A 249 -3.19 27.53 -19.65
CA PRO A 249 -3.50 27.20 -21.04
C PRO A 249 -2.58 26.12 -21.64
N LEU A 250 -1.60 25.61 -20.87
CA LEU A 250 -0.74 24.48 -21.23
C LEU A 250 -1.44 23.12 -21.05
N SER A 251 -2.61 23.07 -20.42
CA SER A 251 -3.33 21.80 -20.18
C SER A 251 -3.70 21.07 -21.48
N GLU A 252 -4.14 21.80 -22.50
CA GLU A 252 -4.52 21.26 -23.81
C GLU A 252 -3.32 20.77 -24.64
N SER A 253 -2.10 21.20 -24.33
CA SER A 253 -0.88 20.78 -25.04
C SER A 253 -0.11 19.66 -24.37
N ILE A 254 -0.29 19.45 -23.06
CA ILE A 254 0.46 18.47 -22.26
C ILE A 254 -0.33 17.17 -22.09
N PHE A 255 -1.64 17.26 -21.89
CA PHE A 255 -2.49 16.10 -21.62
C PHE A 255 -3.39 15.78 -22.81
N THR A 256 -3.41 14.51 -23.19
CA THR A 256 -4.34 14.02 -24.21
C THR A 256 -5.75 13.90 -23.63
N SER A 257 -6.76 14.01 -24.49
CA SER A 257 -8.15 13.77 -24.11
C SER A 257 -8.47 12.30 -23.79
N GLU A 258 -7.62 11.35 -24.21
CA GLU A 258 -7.84 9.93 -23.97
C GLU A 258 -7.58 9.55 -22.50
N PRO A 259 -8.56 8.96 -21.77
CA PRO A 259 -8.45 8.71 -20.33
C PRO A 259 -7.34 7.74 -19.93
N LEU A 260 -7.12 6.68 -20.72
CA LEU A 260 -6.06 5.70 -20.49
C LEU A 260 -4.68 6.35 -20.59
N LEU A 261 -4.45 7.12 -21.64
CA LEU A 261 -3.17 7.78 -21.87
C LEU A 261 -2.92 8.88 -20.82
N LYS A 262 -3.95 9.66 -20.45
CA LYS A 262 -3.86 10.64 -19.34
C LYS A 262 -3.49 9.95 -18.02
N THR A 263 -4.09 8.80 -17.72
CA THR A 263 -3.75 7.99 -16.54
C THR A 263 -2.31 7.49 -16.59
N ALA A 264 -1.83 7.03 -17.75
CA ALA A 264 -0.45 6.57 -17.94
C ALA A 264 0.57 7.72 -17.76
N GLN A 265 0.26 8.92 -18.26
CA GLN A 265 1.10 10.12 -18.06
C GLN A 265 1.21 10.47 -16.57
N ILE A 266 0.11 10.38 -15.82
CA ILE A 266 0.10 10.62 -14.37
C ILE A 266 0.82 9.53 -13.60
N ALA A 267 0.69 8.27 -14.01
CA ALA A 267 1.49 7.19 -13.45
C ALA A 267 2.99 7.47 -13.64
N LEU A 268 3.41 7.94 -14.82
CA LEU A 268 4.79 8.32 -15.09
C LEU A 268 5.27 9.47 -14.20
N ILE A 269 4.49 10.55 -14.08
CA ILE A 269 4.82 11.69 -13.20
C ILE A 269 4.95 11.22 -11.75
N SER A 270 4.01 10.38 -11.29
CA SER A 270 4.03 9.81 -9.95
C SER A 270 5.28 8.95 -9.73
N LEU A 271 5.67 8.14 -10.70
CA LEU A 271 6.89 7.32 -10.63
C LEU A 271 8.15 8.19 -10.58
N LEU A 272 8.22 9.29 -11.34
CA LEU A 272 9.33 10.24 -11.27
C LEU A 272 9.39 10.91 -9.88
N ALA A 273 8.23 11.30 -9.33
CA ALA A 273 8.12 11.85 -7.98
C ALA A 273 8.55 10.84 -6.90
N VAL A 274 8.16 9.57 -7.02
CA VAL A 274 8.67 8.47 -6.17
C VAL A 274 10.19 8.35 -6.30
N THR A 275 10.71 8.34 -7.53
CA THR A 275 12.14 8.09 -7.78
C THR A 275 13.01 9.19 -7.16
N VAL A 276 12.71 10.45 -7.45
CA VAL A 276 13.55 11.59 -7.06
C VAL A 276 13.05 12.23 -5.77
N GLY A 277 11.79 12.65 -5.74
CA GLY A 277 11.26 13.47 -4.65
C GLY A 277 11.06 12.69 -3.34
N SER A 278 10.65 11.42 -3.40
CA SER A 278 10.43 10.65 -2.17
C SER A 278 11.74 10.30 -1.44
N SER A 279 12.92 10.49 -2.06
CA SER A 279 14.20 10.37 -1.35
C SER A 279 14.30 11.35 -0.16
N TYR A 280 13.59 12.49 -0.22
CA TYR A 280 13.49 13.47 0.85
C TYR A 280 12.49 13.08 1.95
N VAL A 281 11.56 12.17 1.66
CA VAL A 281 10.39 11.88 2.49
C VAL A 281 10.42 10.48 3.08
N GLY A 282 10.64 9.44 2.28
CA GLY A 282 10.70 8.05 2.76
C GLY A 282 12.04 7.77 3.45
N PRO A 283 13.10 7.44 2.69
CA PRO A 283 14.43 7.11 3.22
C PRO A 283 14.99 8.06 4.28
N VAL A 284 14.81 9.37 4.14
CA VAL A 284 15.32 10.35 5.10
C VAL A 284 14.55 10.30 6.42
N LEU A 285 13.22 10.20 6.37
CA LEU A 285 12.39 10.07 7.57
C LEU A 285 12.70 8.76 8.31
N TRP A 286 12.88 7.68 7.56
CA TRP A 286 13.31 6.38 8.08
C TRP A 286 14.63 6.49 8.84
N LEU A 287 15.66 7.11 8.24
CA LEU A 287 16.94 7.35 8.91
C LEU A 287 16.79 8.19 10.19
N PHE A 288 15.87 9.17 10.22
CA PHE A 288 15.59 9.93 11.44
C PHE A 288 14.90 9.09 12.52
N GLN A 289 13.94 8.26 12.14
CA GLN A 289 13.22 7.37 13.06
C GLN A 289 14.16 6.30 13.64
N ASP A 290 15.03 5.73 12.82
CA ASP A 290 15.87 4.58 13.18
C ASP A 290 17.17 4.99 13.89
N SER A 291 17.62 6.22 13.69
CA SER A 291 18.80 6.77 14.40
C SER A 291 18.53 7.12 15.86
N ASN A 292 17.26 7.24 16.28
CA ASN A 292 16.86 7.78 17.58
C ASN A 292 17.52 9.14 17.92
N ILE A 293 17.93 9.90 16.90
CA ILE A 293 18.43 11.26 17.11
C ILE A 293 17.26 12.17 17.48
N ARG A 294 17.49 13.09 18.41
CA ARG A 294 16.54 14.12 18.81
C ARG A 294 17.19 15.50 18.73
N ILE A 295 16.37 16.51 18.46
CA ILE A 295 16.77 17.91 18.44
C ILE A 295 16.35 18.50 19.77
N LYS A 296 17.31 18.92 20.57
CA LYS A 296 17.09 19.66 21.81
C LYS A 296 17.15 21.16 21.53
N ASP A 297 16.07 21.87 21.82
CA ASP A 297 16.05 23.33 21.86
C ASP A 297 16.46 23.79 23.26
N ASN A 298 17.66 24.36 23.38
CA ASN A 298 18.20 24.84 24.65
C ASN A 298 17.44 26.08 25.18
N VAL A 299 16.74 26.82 24.31
CA VAL A 299 15.98 28.01 24.70
C VAL A 299 14.59 27.61 25.19
N LYS A 300 13.91 26.73 24.47
CA LYS A 300 12.55 26.27 24.83
C LYS A 300 12.54 25.09 25.79
N MET A 301 13.70 24.47 26.03
CA MET A 301 13.84 23.24 26.82
C MET A 301 12.97 22.09 26.29
N THR A 302 12.77 22.04 24.97
CA THR A 302 12.01 20.99 24.30
C THR A 302 12.93 20.02 23.59
N VAL A 303 12.51 18.75 23.52
CA VAL A 303 13.20 17.70 22.79
C VAL A 303 12.24 17.14 21.76
N GLU A 304 12.59 17.30 20.49
CA GLU A 304 11.71 16.95 19.36
C GLU A 304 12.40 15.96 18.42
N GLU A 305 11.59 15.18 17.72
CA GLU A 305 12.07 14.34 16.62
C GLU A 305 12.42 15.22 15.41
N PRO A 306 13.45 14.86 14.63
CA PRO A 306 13.70 15.53 13.36
C PRO A 306 12.51 15.28 12.43
N ARG A 307 11.98 16.36 11.86
CA ARG A 307 10.88 16.31 10.88
C ARG A 307 11.37 16.81 9.53
N ILE A 308 10.76 16.29 8.48
CA ILE A 308 10.91 16.82 7.13
C ILE A 308 10.15 18.15 7.00
N HIS A 309 10.30 18.83 5.87
CA HIS A 309 9.61 20.09 5.61
C HIS A 309 8.09 19.89 5.55
N SER A 310 7.31 20.85 6.09
CA SER A 310 5.84 20.75 6.21
C SER A 310 5.13 20.47 4.88
N LEU A 311 5.57 21.12 3.80
CA LEU A 311 5.03 20.87 2.46
C LEU A 311 5.18 19.41 2.02
N ALA A 312 6.26 18.74 2.41
CA ALA A 312 6.46 17.33 2.10
C ALA A 312 5.60 16.42 2.99
N ASP A 313 5.32 16.83 4.24
CA ASP A 313 4.37 16.15 5.12
C ASP A 313 2.93 16.26 4.56
N GLU A 314 2.52 17.44 4.09
CA GLU A 314 1.19 17.69 3.47
C GLU A 314 0.94 16.78 2.25
N MET A 315 1.97 16.53 1.44
CA MET A 315 1.88 15.66 0.26
C MET A 315 1.71 14.17 0.60
N VAL A 316 1.91 13.78 1.86
CA VAL A 316 1.79 12.38 2.34
C VAL A 316 0.54 12.19 3.20
N GLU A 317 -0.24 13.23 3.43
CA GLU A 317 -1.47 13.12 4.21
C GLU A 317 -2.49 12.18 3.57
N ILE A 318 -3.15 11.38 4.41
CA ILE A 318 -4.14 10.37 4.00
C ILE A 318 -5.28 11.00 3.19
N TYR A 319 -5.65 12.24 3.51
CA TYR A 319 -6.70 12.96 2.82
C TYR A 319 -6.32 13.24 1.35
N THR A 320 -5.09 13.72 1.12
CA THR A 320 -4.49 13.90 -0.20
C THR A 320 -4.36 12.57 -0.95
N PHE A 321 -4.01 11.49 -0.25
CA PHE A 321 -3.92 10.14 -0.81
C PHE A 321 -5.27 9.56 -1.27
N LEU A 322 -6.36 9.79 -0.55
CA LEU A 322 -7.67 9.22 -0.88
C LEU A 322 -8.46 10.07 -1.87
N GLN A 323 -8.59 11.37 -1.60
CA GLN A 323 -9.51 12.20 -2.38
C GLN A 323 -8.99 12.45 -3.80
N ALA A 324 -7.69 12.69 -3.94
CA ALA A 324 -7.16 13.24 -5.18
C ALA A 324 -7.06 12.19 -6.31
N PRO A 325 -6.59 10.95 -6.08
CA PRO A 325 -6.57 9.93 -7.14
C PRO A 325 -7.99 9.52 -7.57
N ILE A 326 -8.93 9.43 -6.63
CA ILE A 326 -10.33 9.13 -6.93
C ILE A 326 -10.95 10.25 -7.76
N GLY A 327 -10.83 11.50 -7.32
CA GLY A 327 -11.37 12.67 -8.03
C GLY A 327 -10.79 12.80 -9.42
N PHE A 328 -9.46 12.63 -9.57
CA PHE A 328 -8.80 12.68 -10.87
C PHE A 328 -9.35 11.63 -11.84
N VAL A 329 -9.40 10.37 -11.41
CA VAL A 329 -9.74 9.30 -12.33
C VAL A 329 -11.22 9.33 -12.73
N ILE A 330 -12.11 9.80 -11.85
CA ILE A 330 -13.52 10.08 -12.18
C ILE A 330 -13.63 11.17 -13.27
N VAL A 331 -12.87 12.25 -13.14
CA VAL A 331 -12.83 13.34 -14.14
C VAL A 331 -12.24 12.84 -15.45
N ALA A 332 -11.13 12.10 -15.40
CA ALA A 332 -10.48 11.55 -16.58
C ALA A 332 -11.40 10.59 -17.35
N ALA A 333 -12.18 9.77 -16.65
CA ALA A 333 -13.13 8.84 -17.26
C ALA A 333 -14.43 9.52 -17.75
N GLY A 334 -14.55 10.85 -17.69
CA GLY A 334 -15.75 11.56 -18.12
C GLY A 334 -17.01 11.21 -17.33
N GLY A 335 -16.85 10.78 -16.07
CA GLY A 335 -17.96 10.33 -15.22
C GLY A 335 -18.34 8.85 -15.37
N ASP A 336 -17.66 8.07 -16.21
CA ASP A 336 -17.81 6.60 -16.21
C ASP A 336 -17.10 6.01 -14.97
N TYR A 337 -17.89 5.70 -13.95
CA TYR A 337 -17.38 5.14 -12.69
C TYR A 337 -16.70 3.77 -12.88
N ALA A 338 -17.20 2.90 -13.75
CA ALA A 338 -16.64 1.56 -13.93
C ALA A 338 -15.26 1.64 -14.57
N TYR A 339 -15.14 2.49 -15.60
CA TYR A 339 -13.86 2.75 -16.24
C TYR A 339 -12.91 3.49 -15.30
N ALA A 340 -13.42 4.44 -14.51
CA ALA A 340 -12.64 5.14 -13.50
C ALA A 340 -12.03 4.18 -12.47
N PHE A 341 -12.80 3.26 -11.91
CA PHE A 341 -12.27 2.29 -10.94
C PHE A 341 -11.19 1.39 -11.54
N THR A 342 -11.30 1.07 -12.83
CA THR A 342 -10.29 0.29 -13.56
C THR A 342 -8.98 1.08 -13.67
N LEU A 343 -9.06 2.33 -14.14
CA LEU A 343 -7.90 3.22 -14.28
C LEU A 343 -7.23 3.51 -12.92
N LEU A 344 -8.02 3.72 -11.86
CA LEU A 344 -7.53 3.93 -10.51
C LEU A 344 -6.76 2.72 -9.99
N THR A 345 -7.29 1.52 -10.23
CA THR A 345 -6.63 0.26 -9.87
C THR A 345 -5.30 0.13 -10.58
N MET A 346 -5.24 0.38 -11.89
CA MET A 346 -4.00 0.34 -12.66
C MET A 346 -2.95 1.35 -12.15
N LEU A 347 -3.39 2.57 -11.85
CA LEU A 347 -2.53 3.63 -11.31
C LEU A 347 -1.92 3.22 -9.95
N ILE A 348 -2.77 2.82 -9.00
CA ILE A 348 -2.35 2.42 -7.65
C ILE A 348 -1.45 1.19 -7.71
N VAL A 349 -1.81 0.15 -8.45
CA VAL A 349 -1.02 -1.08 -8.57
C VAL A 349 0.35 -0.78 -9.15
N THR A 350 0.45 0.06 -10.17
CA THR A 350 1.74 0.40 -10.80
C THR A 350 2.66 1.11 -9.81
N ILE A 351 2.17 2.15 -9.13
CA ILE A 351 2.98 2.95 -8.21
C ILE A 351 3.32 2.14 -6.95
N LEU A 352 2.36 1.38 -6.42
CA LEU A 352 2.56 0.50 -5.26
C LEU A 352 3.60 -0.58 -5.55
N THR A 353 3.60 -1.16 -6.75
CA THR A 353 4.63 -2.14 -7.16
C THR A 353 6.03 -1.54 -7.03
N VAL A 354 6.24 -0.34 -7.58
CA VAL A 354 7.54 0.34 -7.51
C VAL A 354 7.87 0.71 -6.07
N ALA A 355 6.97 1.37 -5.36
CA ALA A 355 7.17 1.81 -3.97
C ALA A 355 7.49 0.64 -3.03
N LEU A 356 6.78 -0.50 -3.16
CA LEU A 356 7.00 -1.68 -2.33
C LEU A 356 8.35 -2.31 -2.62
N ALA A 357 8.67 -2.56 -3.89
CA ALA A 357 9.91 -3.21 -4.29
C ALA A 357 11.14 -2.35 -3.95
N THR A 358 11.09 -1.03 -4.17
CA THR A 358 12.18 -0.12 -3.83
C THR A 358 12.39 -0.02 -2.32
N THR A 359 11.31 -0.03 -1.54
CA THR A 359 11.38 -0.07 -0.07
C THR A 359 12.06 -1.36 0.40
N ILE A 360 11.68 -2.52 -0.15
CA ILE A 360 12.35 -3.81 0.16
C ILE A 360 13.85 -3.74 -0.14
N LEU A 361 14.24 -3.26 -1.33
CA LEU A 361 15.65 -3.15 -1.70
C LEU A 361 16.41 -2.16 -0.80
N TYR A 362 15.78 -1.05 -0.42
CA TYR A 362 16.41 -0.06 0.44
C TYR A 362 16.63 -0.58 1.85
N ILE A 363 15.61 -1.18 2.48
CA ILE A 363 15.72 -1.74 3.84
C ILE A 363 16.74 -2.89 3.85
N LYS A 364 16.72 -3.76 2.84
CA LYS A 364 17.61 -4.92 2.80
C LYS A 364 19.08 -4.57 2.53
N PHE A 365 19.35 -3.57 1.69
CA PHE A 365 20.71 -3.33 1.18
C PHE A 365 21.32 -1.96 1.50
N SER A 366 20.52 -0.98 1.93
CA SER A 366 20.95 0.42 2.02
C SER A 366 20.80 1.02 3.42
N SER A 367 19.70 0.74 4.13
CA SER A 367 19.31 1.49 5.32
C SER A 367 20.35 1.44 6.43
N GLN A 368 20.77 0.25 6.86
CA GLN A 368 21.77 0.08 7.91
C GLN A 368 23.08 0.81 7.57
N ARG A 369 23.60 0.62 6.35
CA ARG A 369 24.83 1.27 5.91
C ARG A 369 24.71 2.79 5.94
N ASN A 370 23.59 3.33 5.48
CA ASN A 370 23.35 4.77 5.48
C ASN A 370 23.16 5.32 6.89
N LEU A 371 22.52 4.56 7.77
CA LEU A 371 22.31 4.90 9.17
C LEU A 371 23.63 5.00 9.93
N TYR A 372 24.50 3.99 9.81
CA TYR A 372 25.84 4.01 10.42
C TYR A 372 26.67 5.19 9.91
N LYS A 373 26.72 5.40 8.59
CA LYS A 373 27.45 6.53 7.99
C LYS A 373 26.91 7.89 8.41
N LEU A 374 25.60 8.02 8.60
CA LEU A 374 24.97 9.26 9.06
C LEU A 374 25.46 9.60 10.48
N ILE A 375 25.39 8.62 11.39
CA ILE A 375 25.79 8.79 12.78
C ILE A 375 27.29 9.07 12.88
N GLU A 376 28.12 8.26 12.23
CA GLU A 376 29.58 8.44 12.20
C GLU A 376 29.95 9.85 11.72
N ARG A 377 29.32 10.32 10.64
CA ARG A 377 29.57 11.65 10.10
C ARG A 377 29.14 12.76 11.06
N LEU A 378 27.98 12.63 11.71
CA LEU A 378 27.51 13.63 12.67
C LEU A 378 28.39 13.68 13.93
N LEU A 379 28.93 12.54 14.39
CA LEU A 379 29.89 12.47 15.50
C LEU A 379 31.22 13.10 15.11
N ASN A 380 31.79 12.71 13.97
CA ASN A 380 33.10 13.19 13.50
C ASN A 380 33.11 14.71 13.27
N GLU A 381 31.99 15.28 12.84
CA GLU A 381 31.84 16.72 12.64
C GLU A 381 31.36 17.48 13.89
N GLY A 382 31.21 16.80 15.04
CA GLY A 382 30.85 17.41 16.32
C GLY A 382 29.40 17.89 16.44
N TYR A 383 28.51 17.48 15.52
CA TYR A 383 27.09 17.84 15.57
C TYR A 383 26.30 16.98 16.55
N LEU A 384 26.67 15.71 16.69
CA LEU A 384 26.04 14.77 17.61
C LEU A 384 26.94 14.61 18.85
N LYS A 385 26.37 14.84 20.03
CA LYS A 385 27.07 14.52 21.29
C LYS A 385 26.83 13.05 21.63
N PRO A 386 27.87 12.26 21.97
CA PRO A 386 27.68 10.92 22.50
C PRO A 386 26.87 11.01 23.80
N THR A 387 25.94 10.10 23.99
CA THR A 387 25.24 9.93 25.27
C THR A 387 26.20 9.38 26.30
N ASP A 388 26.25 10.03 27.47
CA ASP A 388 26.89 9.50 28.68
C ASP A 388 26.23 8.20 29.17
#